data_AF-A0A819TQG6-F1
#
_entry.id   AF-A0A819TQG6-F1
#
_cell.length_a   1.000
_cell.length_b   1.000
_cell.length_c   1.000
_cell.angle_alpha   90.00
_cell.angle_beta   90.00
_cell.angle_gamma   90.00
#
_symmetry.space_group_name_H-M   'P 1'
#
loop_
_entity.id
_entity.type
_entity.pdbx_description
1 polymer ?
#
loop_
_entity_poly.entity_id
_entity_poly.type
_entity_poly.pdbx_seq_one_letter_code
_entity_poly.pdbx_strand_id
1 'polypeptide(L)'
;LLEYFGELFPSSECKRMKQTVCDNCRQVLKTTTINCTQMSIDIIKMISEFSHKNITIPYALDILRGANTKGIRDAGHNNLAAYNSCNQLNKIDLERLICRLIIDGYLQQEIVIHQQQSFEASVAYLRLGPKAHMALSNQSNKFMNSIELTIRTEQSNITNDEKRKQQTPIEQLHEQCLNELKKELKLIFGNNSHAMIIPERAIKEMVKLMPRTKEAMIKDVNEITEERYKRYELHRLLAITQRFGIELDEIQRKEAIARKALLTTTSTSKRKFITSDEEDDTNFSIDHDGYIKINKQKNKTNGHYNRFVKQKKRSGSFFARRNAIAKRKRGGF
;
A
#
# COMPACT_ATOMS: atom_id res chain seq x y z
N LEU A 1 4.45 -7.00 -14.63
CA LEU A 1 3.82 -8.20 -15.23
C LEU A 1 3.66 -8.02 -16.73
N LEU A 2 2.81 -7.12 -17.21
CA LEU A 2 2.58 -6.91 -18.65
C LEU A 2 3.86 -6.55 -19.42
N GLU A 3 4.69 -5.67 -18.84
CA GLU A 3 5.99 -5.32 -19.43
C GLU A 3 6.95 -6.50 -19.59
N TYR A 4 6.87 -7.52 -18.71
CA TYR A 4 7.67 -8.74 -18.86
C TYR A 4 7.30 -9.53 -20.13
N PHE A 5 6.05 -9.41 -20.59
CA PHE A 5 5.56 -9.97 -21.86
C PHE A 5 5.65 -8.97 -23.02
N GLY A 6 6.33 -7.83 -22.85
CA GLY A 6 6.50 -6.81 -23.88
C GLY A 6 5.32 -5.87 -24.06
N GLU A 7 4.29 -5.95 -23.21
CA GLU A 7 3.12 -5.06 -23.27
C GLU A 7 3.35 -3.78 -22.46
N LEU A 8 3.24 -2.63 -23.14
CA LEU A 8 3.29 -1.32 -22.49
C LEU A 8 1.96 -1.00 -21.82
N PHE A 9 1.94 -1.05 -20.49
CA PHE A 9 0.74 -0.77 -19.70
C PHE A 9 0.97 0.38 -18.71
N PRO A 10 0.39 1.57 -18.93
CA PRO A 10 0.62 2.71 -18.06
C PRO A 10 -0.09 2.53 -16.70
N SER A 11 0.59 2.94 -15.62
CA SER A 11 0.06 2.78 -14.25
C SER A 11 -1.26 3.52 -13.99
N SER A 12 -1.59 4.54 -14.79
CA SER A 12 -2.88 5.23 -14.76
C SER A 12 -4.05 4.30 -15.05
N GLU A 13 -3.88 3.34 -15.95
CA GLU A 13 -4.93 2.35 -16.29
C GLU A 13 -5.19 1.40 -15.12
N CYS A 14 -4.14 0.99 -14.39
CA CYS A 14 -4.30 0.22 -13.15
C CYS A 14 -5.13 1.00 -12.11
N LYS A 15 -4.89 2.30 -12.00
CA LYS A 15 -5.53 3.18 -11.00
C LYS A 15 -6.95 3.61 -11.38
N ARG A 16 -7.38 3.37 -12.62
CA ARG A 16 -8.68 3.82 -13.14
C ARG A 16 -9.87 3.21 -12.39
N MET A 17 -9.79 1.94 -12.01
CA MET A 17 -10.86 1.20 -11.32
C MET A 17 -10.42 0.77 -9.92
N LYS A 18 -10.98 1.41 -8.88
CA LYS A 18 -10.64 1.12 -7.46
C LYS A 18 -10.92 -0.33 -7.04
N GLN A 19 -11.82 -1.02 -7.72
CA GLN A 19 -12.21 -2.40 -7.46
C GLN A 19 -11.22 -3.44 -8.01
N THR A 20 -10.42 -3.08 -9.02
CA THR A 20 -9.45 -3.97 -9.67
C THR A 20 -8.02 -3.42 -9.63
N VAL A 21 -7.79 -2.30 -8.95
CA VAL A 21 -6.45 -1.73 -8.76
C VAL A 21 -5.56 -2.72 -8.01
N CYS A 22 -4.31 -2.88 -8.46
CA CYS A 22 -3.36 -3.76 -7.79
C CYS A 22 -2.97 -3.19 -6.41
N ASP A 23 -2.45 -4.05 -5.54
CA ASP A 23 -1.96 -3.67 -4.22
C ASP A 23 -0.91 -2.56 -4.26
N ASN A 24 0.07 -2.61 -5.16
CA ASN A 24 1.10 -1.58 -5.32
C ASN A 24 0.52 -0.20 -5.67
N CYS A 25 -0.52 -0.14 -6.53
CA CYS A 25 -1.17 1.13 -6.89
C CYS A 25 -2.18 1.59 -5.83
N ARG A 26 -2.77 0.66 -5.09
CA ARG A 26 -3.71 0.92 -3.98
C ARG A 26 -2.99 1.48 -2.76
N GLN A 27 -1.78 1.00 -2.49
CA GLN A 27 -0.94 1.45 -1.40
C GLN A 27 -0.33 2.82 -1.74
N VAL A 28 -1.06 3.89 -1.44
CA VAL A 28 -0.49 5.25 -1.35
C VAL A 28 0.23 5.37 -0.01
N LEU A 29 1.24 4.52 0.20
CA LEU A 29 2.07 4.61 1.39
C LEU A 29 3.04 5.77 1.18
N LYS A 30 3.20 6.62 2.19
CA LYS A 30 4.33 7.54 2.21
C LYS A 30 5.58 6.70 2.24
N THR A 31 6.36 6.77 1.17
CA THR A 31 7.64 6.08 1.06
C THR A 31 8.76 7.09 0.95
N THR A 32 9.90 6.77 1.54
CA THR A 32 11.13 7.53 1.36
C THR A 32 12.19 6.61 0.79
N THR A 33 13.01 7.15 -0.11
CA THR A 33 14.19 6.46 -0.62
C THR A 33 15.38 6.84 0.25
N ILE A 34 16.06 5.84 0.80
CA ILE A 34 17.27 6.02 1.59
C ILE A 34 18.46 5.37 0.90
N ASN A 35 19.63 5.97 1.04
CA ASN A 35 20.88 5.39 0.57
C ASN A 35 21.41 4.39 1.61
N CYS A 36 21.45 3.11 1.23
CA CYS A 36 21.90 1.98 2.04
C CYS A 36 23.29 1.46 1.63
N THR A 37 24.06 2.23 0.86
CA THR A 37 25.37 1.80 0.33
C THR A 37 26.33 1.43 1.46
N GLN A 38 26.45 2.25 2.51
CA GLN A 38 27.34 1.93 3.64
C GLN A 38 26.87 0.70 4.41
N MET A 39 25.57 0.60 4.72
CA MET A 39 24.98 -0.57 5.37
C MET A 39 25.25 -1.85 4.57
N SER A 40 25.16 -1.75 3.24
CA SER A 40 25.43 -2.87 2.33
C SER A 40 26.88 -3.32 2.39
N ILE A 41 27.83 -2.38 2.43
CA ILE A 41 29.26 -2.69 2.61
C ILE A 41 29.48 -3.40 3.95
N ASP A 42 28.87 -2.90 5.03
CA ASP A 42 29.01 -3.47 6.37
C ASP A 42 28.41 -4.88 6.45
N ILE A 43 27.28 -5.12 5.79
CA ILE A 43 26.69 -6.46 5.64
C ILE A 43 27.65 -7.40 4.89
N ILE A 44 28.19 -6.98 3.74
CA ILE A 44 29.09 -7.83 2.93
C ILE A 44 30.37 -8.14 3.71
N LYS A 45 30.94 -7.17 4.41
CA LYS A 45 32.11 -7.36 5.30
C LYS A 45 31.80 -8.37 6.39
N MET A 46 30.67 -8.24 7.07
CA MET A 46 30.28 -9.21 8.08
C MET A 46 30.17 -10.61 7.48
N ILE A 47 29.45 -10.79 6.37
CA ILE A 47 29.33 -12.12 5.73
C ILE A 47 30.70 -12.68 5.32
N SER A 48 31.68 -11.83 4.98
CA SER A 48 33.05 -12.28 4.70
C SER A 48 33.76 -12.89 5.92
N GLU A 49 33.44 -12.45 7.14
CA GLU A 49 33.96 -13.01 8.40
C GLU A 49 33.36 -14.39 8.71
N PHE A 50 32.24 -14.76 8.05
CA PHE A 50 31.56 -16.05 8.18
C PHE A 50 31.94 -17.05 7.07
N SER A 51 33.06 -16.87 6.36
CA SER A 51 33.46 -17.70 5.21
C SER A 51 33.44 -19.22 5.48
N HIS A 52 33.72 -19.64 6.72
CA HIS A 52 33.74 -21.05 7.15
C HIS A 52 32.56 -21.45 8.04
N LYS A 53 31.60 -20.55 8.26
CA LYS A 53 30.45 -20.75 9.14
C LYS A 53 29.14 -20.59 8.37
N ASN A 54 28.14 -21.34 8.81
CA ASN A 54 26.79 -21.24 8.25
C ASN A 54 26.03 -20.09 8.89
N ILE A 55 25.57 -19.14 8.08
CA ILE A 55 24.76 -18.01 8.51
C ILE A 55 23.50 -17.94 7.65
N THR A 56 22.34 -17.96 8.29
CA THR A 56 21.04 -17.82 7.62
C THR A 56 20.62 -16.35 7.59
N ILE A 57 19.69 -15.98 6.71
CA ILE A 57 19.14 -14.62 6.68
C ILE A 57 18.55 -14.21 8.05
N PRO A 58 17.70 -15.02 8.72
CA PRO A 58 17.17 -14.65 10.04
C PRO A 58 18.26 -14.38 11.08
N TYR A 59 19.33 -15.19 11.08
CA TYR A 59 20.43 -15.00 12.01
C TYR A 59 21.24 -13.73 11.71
N ALA A 60 21.48 -13.44 10.43
CA ALA A 60 22.12 -12.19 10.01
C ALA A 60 21.29 -10.96 10.41
N LEU A 61 19.96 -11.01 10.22
CA LEU A 61 19.05 -9.95 10.65
C LEU A 61 19.13 -9.67 12.15
N ASP A 62 19.19 -10.73 12.95
CA ASP A 62 19.29 -10.63 14.40
C ASP A 62 20.61 -9.96 14.83
N ILE A 63 21.75 -10.33 14.22
CA ILE A 63 23.05 -9.68 14.48
C ILE A 63 23.00 -8.19 14.09
N LEU A 64 22.59 -7.89 12.85
CA LEU A 64 22.57 -6.54 12.29
C LEU A 64 21.68 -5.56 13.06
N ARG A 65 20.59 -6.07 13.64
CA ARG A 65 19.65 -5.28 14.47
C ARG A 65 20.00 -5.26 15.96
N GLY A 66 21.06 -5.95 16.37
CA GLY A 66 21.50 -5.97 17.77
C GLY A 66 20.60 -6.82 18.68
N ALA A 67 20.03 -7.92 18.17
CA ALA A 67 19.21 -8.81 18.97
C ALA A 67 20.07 -9.53 20.03
N ASN A 68 19.66 -9.44 21.29
CA ASN A 68 20.38 -10.04 22.42
C ASN A 68 19.90 -11.48 22.70
N THR A 69 20.04 -12.38 21.73
CA THR A 69 19.69 -13.79 21.90
C THR A 69 20.82 -14.57 22.55
N LYS A 70 20.50 -15.65 23.27
CA LYS A 70 21.50 -16.55 23.87
C LYS A 70 22.51 -17.06 22.82
N GLY A 71 22.02 -17.48 21.65
CA GLY A 71 22.88 -17.98 20.57
C GLY A 71 23.83 -16.95 19.96
N ILE A 72 23.49 -15.65 20.02
CA ILE A 72 24.42 -14.58 19.58
C ILE A 72 25.50 -14.35 20.63
N ARG A 73 25.14 -14.32 21.93
CA ARG A 73 26.11 -14.12 23.02
C ARG A 73 27.08 -15.29 23.15
N ASP A 74 26.56 -16.52 23.14
CA ASP A 74 27.36 -17.73 23.33
C ASP A 74 28.37 -17.91 22.17
N ALA A 75 28.02 -17.45 20.96
CA ALA A 75 28.91 -17.44 19.81
C ALA A 75 29.84 -16.21 19.74
N GLY A 76 29.72 -15.25 20.65
CA GLY A 76 30.49 -14.00 20.67
C GLY A 76 30.16 -13.03 19.54
N HIS A 77 29.05 -13.23 18.81
CA HIS A 77 28.69 -12.43 17.65
C HIS A 77 28.13 -11.04 18.02
N ASN A 78 27.85 -10.81 19.31
CA ASN A 78 27.57 -9.48 19.85
C ASN A 78 28.79 -8.54 19.86
N ASN A 79 30.00 -9.08 19.64
CA ASN A 79 31.24 -8.31 19.60
C ASN A 79 31.66 -7.93 18.16
N LEU A 80 30.91 -8.38 17.14
CA LEU A 80 31.21 -8.06 15.74
C LEU A 80 30.99 -6.57 15.48
N ALA A 81 31.82 -5.97 14.62
CA ALA A 81 31.67 -4.56 14.24
C ALA A 81 30.31 -4.25 13.61
N ALA A 82 29.69 -5.24 12.95
CA ALA A 82 28.39 -5.11 12.32
C ALA A 82 27.21 -5.34 13.29
N TYR A 83 27.44 -5.73 14.54
CA TYR A 83 26.38 -5.90 15.53
C TYR A 83 25.67 -4.56 15.75
N ASN A 84 24.33 -4.55 15.66
CA ASN A 84 23.51 -3.33 15.80
C ASN A 84 23.79 -2.22 14.75
N SER A 85 24.52 -2.50 13.67
CA SER A 85 24.90 -1.51 12.63
C SER A 85 23.73 -1.07 11.74
N CYS A 86 22.63 -1.83 11.71
CA CYS A 86 21.47 -1.58 10.84
C CYS A 86 20.17 -1.42 11.64
N ASN A 87 20.23 -0.94 12.89
CA ASN A 87 19.06 -0.78 13.75
C ASN A 87 18.05 0.29 13.28
N GLN A 88 18.48 1.19 12.40
CA GLN A 88 17.65 2.18 11.72
C GLN A 88 16.63 1.54 10.76
N LEU A 89 16.86 0.31 10.32
CA LEU A 89 15.92 -0.44 9.48
C LEU A 89 15.08 -1.38 10.35
N ASN A 90 13.78 -1.41 10.07
CA ASN A 90 12.93 -2.47 10.59
C ASN A 90 13.35 -3.82 9.98
N LYS A 91 12.90 -4.92 10.59
CA LYS A 91 13.27 -6.28 10.15
C LYS A 91 12.97 -6.53 8.66
N ILE A 92 11.81 -6.09 8.21
CA ILE A 92 11.33 -6.32 6.83
C ILE A 92 12.17 -5.54 5.83
N ASP A 93 12.47 -4.27 6.11
CA ASP A 93 13.27 -3.44 5.22
C ASP A 93 14.74 -3.89 5.19
N LEU A 94 15.28 -4.36 6.31
CA LEU A 94 16.61 -4.95 6.34
C LEU A 94 16.65 -6.28 5.56
N GLU A 95 15.62 -7.12 5.69
CA GLU A 95 15.49 -8.35 4.89
C GLU A 95 15.40 -8.04 3.40
N ARG A 96 14.63 -7.01 3.01
CA ARG A 96 14.57 -6.51 1.62
C ARG A 96 15.93 -6.02 1.14
N LEU A 97 16.73 -5.37 1.99
CA LEU A 97 18.09 -4.95 1.65
C LEU A 97 18.99 -6.17 1.38
N ILE A 98 18.97 -7.19 2.25
CA ILE A 98 19.74 -8.43 2.04
C ILE A 98 19.29 -9.13 0.75
N CYS A 99 17.99 -9.24 0.50
CA CYS A 99 17.45 -9.81 -0.74
C CYS A 99 17.92 -9.01 -1.97
N ARG A 100 17.96 -7.68 -1.87
CA ARG A 100 18.48 -6.83 -2.94
C ARG A 100 19.96 -7.10 -3.22
N LEU A 101 20.78 -7.29 -2.19
CA LEU A 101 22.20 -7.66 -2.35
C LEU A 101 22.40 -9.03 -3.01
N ILE A 102 21.48 -9.98 -2.78
CA ILE A 102 21.48 -11.26 -3.46
C ILE A 102 21.14 -11.08 -4.95
N ILE A 103 20.06 -10.36 -5.26
CA ILE A 103 19.62 -10.08 -6.64
C ILE A 103 20.71 -9.35 -7.44
N ASP A 104 21.37 -8.37 -6.81
CA ASP A 104 22.42 -7.59 -7.46
C ASP A 104 23.75 -8.36 -7.59
N GLY A 105 23.88 -9.54 -6.96
CA GLY A 105 25.04 -10.43 -7.06
C GLY A 105 26.19 -10.13 -6.09
N TYR A 106 25.94 -9.31 -5.07
CA TYR A 106 26.90 -9.04 -3.99
C TYR A 106 26.91 -10.15 -2.94
N LEU A 107 25.75 -10.76 -2.69
CA LEU A 107 25.57 -11.95 -1.86
C LEU A 107 24.98 -13.08 -2.71
N GLN A 108 24.99 -14.30 -2.19
CA GLN A 108 24.27 -15.44 -2.77
C GLN A 108 23.74 -16.35 -1.66
N GLN A 109 22.78 -17.22 -2.01
CA GLN A 109 22.26 -18.25 -1.11
C GLN A 109 22.74 -19.62 -1.57
N GLU A 110 23.44 -20.32 -0.68
CA GLU A 110 23.79 -21.73 -0.84
C GLU A 110 22.73 -22.58 -0.15
N ILE A 111 22.05 -23.43 -0.90
CA ILE A 111 21.04 -24.34 -0.35
C ILE A 111 21.74 -25.66 0.02
N VAL A 112 21.67 -26.01 1.30
CA VAL A 112 22.21 -27.26 1.84
C VAL A 112 21.06 -28.13 2.33
N ILE A 113 21.04 -29.38 1.90
CA ILE A 113 20.04 -30.37 2.32
C ILE A 113 20.60 -31.11 3.52
N HIS A 114 19.90 -31.04 4.65
CA HIS A 114 20.19 -31.81 5.85
C HIS A 114 19.28 -33.01 5.91
N GLN A 115 19.87 -34.20 5.90
CA GLN A 115 19.14 -35.45 6.11
C GLN A 115 19.01 -35.69 7.61
N GLN A 116 17.77 -35.72 8.10
CA GLN A 116 17.44 -36.23 9.42
C GLN A 116 16.74 -37.59 9.26
N GLN A 117 16.75 -38.40 10.32
CA GLN A 117 16.31 -39.80 10.29
C GLN A 117 14.95 -40.05 9.59
N SER A 118 14.02 -39.08 9.66
CA SER A 118 12.67 -39.19 9.08
C SER A 118 12.25 -38.04 8.15
N PHE A 119 13.13 -37.05 7.89
CA PHE A 119 12.80 -35.90 7.05
C PHE A 119 14.05 -35.21 6.48
N GLU A 120 13.93 -34.68 5.26
CA GLU A 120 14.97 -33.87 4.62
C GLU A 120 14.63 -32.38 4.73
N ALA A 121 15.51 -31.60 5.34
CA ALA A 121 15.33 -30.17 5.49
C ALA A 121 16.35 -29.39 4.64
N SER A 122 15.88 -28.54 3.73
CA SER A 122 16.74 -27.62 2.99
C SER A 122 16.93 -26.31 3.77
N VAL A 123 18.17 -25.89 3.96
CA VAL A 123 18.51 -24.61 4.60
C VAL A 123 19.32 -23.74 3.65
N ALA A 124 18.92 -22.48 3.51
CA ALA A 124 19.64 -21.50 2.70
C ALA A 124 20.60 -20.67 3.56
N TYR A 125 21.89 -20.78 3.27
CA TYR A 125 22.96 -20.03 3.94
C TYR A 125 23.47 -18.89 3.06
N LEU A 126 23.72 -17.74 3.67
CA LEU A 126 24.32 -16.59 3.00
C LEU A 126 25.81 -16.84 2.74
N ARG A 127 26.23 -16.50 1.52
CA ARG A 127 27.63 -16.48 1.07
C ARG A 127 27.93 -15.19 0.32
N LEU A 128 29.21 -14.93 0.13
CA LEU A 128 29.67 -13.87 -0.77
C LEU A 128 29.29 -14.22 -2.21
N GLY A 129 28.71 -13.25 -2.91
CA GLY A 129 28.42 -13.35 -4.34
C GLY A 129 29.63 -12.94 -5.20
N PRO A 130 29.55 -13.11 -6.53
CA PRO A 130 30.66 -12.81 -7.44
C PRO A 130 31.09 -11.33 -7.40
N LYS A 131 30.17 -10.40 -7.08
CA LYS A 131 30.48 -8.96 -6.99
C LYS A 131 30.94 -8.51 -5.59
N ALA A 132 31.02 -9.41 -4.61
CA ALA A 132 31.40 -9.05 -3.23
C ALA A 132 32.74 -8.31 -3.13
N HIS A 133 33.72 -8.71 -3.95
CA HIS A 133 35.05 -8.10 -3.98
C HIS A 133 35.02 -6.58 -4.23
N MET A 134 34.00 -6.08 -4.94
CA MET A 134 33.81 -4.65 -5.19
C MET A 134 33.53 -3.87 -3.90
N ALA A 135 32.86 -4.47 -2.92
CA ALA A 135 32.60 -3.84 -1.62
C ALA A 135 33.75 -4.03 -0.62
N LEU A 136 34.60 -5.05 -0.82
CA LEU A 136 35.64 -5.45 0.15
C LEU A 136 37.01 -4.82 -0.10
N SER A 137 37.35 -4.43 -1.34
CA SER A 137 38.67 -3.86 -1.60
C SER A 137 38.80 -2.41 -1.10
N ASN A 138 39.95 -2.08 -0.51
CA ASN A 138 40.26 -0.76 0.05
C ASN A 138 40.24 0.38 -1.00
N GLN A 139 40.29 0.08 -2.30
CA GLN A 139 40.20 1.05 -3.40
C GLN A 139 38.85 0.98 -4.15
N SER A 140 37.96 0.03 -3.83
CA SER A 140 36.77 -0.31 -4.64
C SER A 140 35.41 0.09 -4.07
N ASN A 141 35.33 0.76 -2.91
CA ASN A 141 34.08 1.44 -2.53
C ASN A 141 33.59 2.43 -3.61
N LYS A 142 34.48 2.83 -4.53
CA LYS A 142 34.18 3.67 -5.70
C LYS A 142 33.45 2.93 -6.84
N PHE A 143 33.45 1.59 -6.84
CA PHE A 143 32.85 0.75 -7.89
C PHE A 143 31.58 0.02 -7.45
N MET A 144 31.23 0.07 -6.16
CA MET A 144 29.92 -0.40 -5.72
C MET A 144 28.87 0.62 -6.18
N ASN A 145 27.82 0.14 -6.85
CA ASN A 145 26.71 1.00 -7.24
C ASN A 145 26.02 1.54 -5.99
N SER A 146 25.44 2.75 -6.10
CA SER A 146 24.60 3.29 -5.03
C SER A 146 23.43 2.34 -4.82
N ILE A 147 23.27 1.85 -3.59
CA ILE A 147 22.16 0.97 -3.21
C ILE A 147 21.13 1.84 -2.52
N GLU A 148 19.98 1.96 -3.16
CA GLU A 148 18.85 2.71 -2.66
C GLU A 148 17.72 1.76 -2.26
N LEU A 149 17.13 2.02 -1.09
CA LEU A 149 15.99 1.27 -0.61
C LEU A 149 14.80 2.20 -0.39
N THR A 150 13.67 1.87 -1.00
CA THR A 150 12.40 2.54 -0.72
C THR A 150 11.76 1.92 0.51
N ILE A 151 11.75 2.66 1.62
CA ILE A 151 11.17 2.27 2.91
C ILE A 151 9.83 2.96 3.14
N ARG A 152 8.98 2.36 3.98
CA ARG A 152 7.68 2.91 4.35
C ARG A 152 7.84 3.81 5.57
N THR A 153 7.38 5.06 5.48
CA THR A 153 7.43 6.03 6.60
C THR A 153 6.27 5.90 7.58
N GLU A 154 5.15 5.27 7.17
CA GLU A 154 3.99 5.05 8.04
C GLU A 154 3.60 3.56 8.01
N GLN A 155 3.65 2.91 9.17
CA GLN A 155 3.08 1.58 9.34
C GLN A 155 1.56 1.73 9.46
N SER A 156 0.83 1.57 8.34
CA SER A 156 -0.63 1.50 8.39
C SER A 156 -1.06 0.16 9.00
N ASN A 157 -0.92 0.03 10.32
CA ASN A 157 -1.54 -1.05 11.09
C ASN A 157 -3.03 -0.75 11.26
N ILE A 158 -3.76 -0.64 10.15
CA ILE A 158 -5.22 -0.57 10.21
C ILE A 158 -5.71 -1.97 10.56
N THR A 159 -6.03 -2.16 11.83
CA THR A 159 -6.64 -3.40 12.33
C THR A 159 -8.02 -3.59 11.69
N ASN A 160 -8.51 -4.84 11.61
CA ASN A 160 -9.83 -5.11 11.05
C ASN A 160 -10.97 -4.40 11.83
N ASP A 161 -10.75 -4.07 13.11
CA ASP A 161 -11.67 -3.28 13.93
C ASP A 161 -11.75 -1.82 13.49
N GLU A 162 -10.65 -1.22 13.04
CA GLU A 162 -10.67 0.15 12.49
C GLU A 162 -11.42 0.22 11.15
N LYS A 163 -11.34 -0.83 10.32
CA LYS A 163 -12.17 -0.92 9.10
C LYS A 163 -13.66 -1.02 9.41
N ARG A 164 -14.07 -1.77 10.44
CA ARG A 164 -15.47 -1.84 10.88
C ARG A 164 -15.99 -0.52 11.46
N LYS A 165 -15.14 0.22 12.18
CA LYS A 165 -15.47 1.57 12.70
C LYS A 165 -15.59 2.63 11.60
N GLN A 166 -14.97 2.42 10.44
CA GLN A 166 -15.03 3.32 9.29
C GLN A 166 -16.18 3.00 8.31
N GLN A 167 -16.84 1.84 8.44
CA GLN A 167 -17.98 1.46 7.59
C GLN A 167 -19.20 2.31 7.92
N THR A 168 -19.94 2.70 6.89
CA THR A 168 -21.25 3.36 7.06
C THR A 168 -22.27 2.37 7.67
N PRO A 169 -23.31 2.86 8.36
CA PRO A 169 -24.38 1.98 8.89
C PRO A 169 -25.01 1.08 7.82
N ILE A 170 -25.12 1.57 6.58
CA ILE A 170 -25.64 0.81 5.43
C ILE A 170 -24.67 -0.31 5.01
N GLU A 171 -23.37 -0.06 4.99
CA GLU A 171 -22.37 -1.08 4.66
C GLU A 171 -22.35 -2.22 5.69
N GLN A 172 -22.50 -1.88 6.98
CA GLN A 172 -22.62 -2.88 8.05
C GLN A 172 -23.87 -3.74 7.87
N LEU A 173 -25.01 -3.12 7.54
CA LEU A 173 -26.26 -3.81 7.25
C LEU A 173 -26.13 -4.77 6.06
N HIS A 174 -25.47 -4.31 4.98
CA HIS A 174 -25.20 -5.14 3.81
C HIS A 174 -24.31 -6.35 4.15
N GLU A 175 -23.28 -6.18 4.99
CA GLU A 175 -22.41 -7.28 5.44
C GLU A 175 -23.20 -8.31 6.27
N GLN A 176 -24.07 -7.84 7.16
CA GLN A 176 -24.94 -8.71 7.97
C GLN A 176 -25.92 -9.50 7.10
N CYS A 177 -26.61 -8.83 6.17
CA CYS A 177 -27.52 -9.47 5.24
C CYS A 177 -26.81 -10.52 4.38
N LEU A 178 -25.64 -10.19 3.82
CA LEU A 178 -24.85 -11.15 3.03
C LEU A 178 -24.49 -12.40 3.84
N ASN A 179 -24.10 -12.23 5.10
CA ASN A 179 -23.73 -13.35 5.96
C ASN A 179 -24.93 -14.25 6.27
N GLU A 180 -26.12 -13.68 6.50
CA GLU A 180 -27.33 -14.47 6.71
C GLU A 180 -27.81 -15.19 5.45
N LEU A 181 -27.79 -14.51 4.29
CA LEU A 181 -28.08 -15.16 3.01
C LEU A 181 -27.13 -16.33 2.76
N LYS A 182 -25.84 -16.18 3.04
CA LYS A 182 -24.86 -17.27 2.90
C LYS A 182 -25.11 -18.44 3.84
N LYS A 183 -25.52 -18.18 5.09
CA LYS A 183 -25.91 -19.24 6.05
C LYS A 183 -27.13 -20.01 5.53
N GLU A 184 -28.13 -19.32 5.02
CA GLU A 184 -29.35 -19.92 4.51
C GLU A 184 -29.12 -20.70 3.22
N LEU A 185 -28.27 -20.18 2.32
CA LEU A 185 -27.80 -20.94 1.17
C LEU A 185 -27.06 -22.22 1.57
N LYS A 186 -26.26 -22.17 2.65
CA LYS A 186 -25.60 -23.38 3.18
C LYS A 186 -26.61 -24.38 3.76
N LEU A 187 -27.73 -23.93 4.30
CA LEU A 187 -28.81 -24.81 4.75
C LEU A 187 -29.56 -25.46 3.57
N ILE A 188 -29.77 -24.72 2.48
CA ILE A 188 -30.47 -25.22 1.27
C ILE A 188 -29.58 -26.20 0.49
N PHE A 189 -28.31 -25.86 0.29
CA PHE A 189 -27.40 -26.61 -0.59
C PHE A 189 -26.43 -27.54 0.16
N GLY A 190 -26.37 -27.45 1.50
CA GLY A 190 -25.45 -28.24 2.32
C GLY A 190 -23.98 -27.96 1.97
N ASN A 191 -23.25 -29.03 1.66
CA ASN A 191 -21.86 -28.97 1.22
C ASN A 191 -21.71 -28.71 -0.29
N ASN A 192 -22.81 -28.75 -1.05
CA ASN A 192 -22.75 -28.52 -2.50
C ASN A 192 -22.59 -27.03 -2.80
N SER A 193 -21.87 -26.74 -3.89
CA SER A 193 -21.71 -25.36 -4.34
C SER A 193 -23.04 -24.83 -4.90
N HIS A 194 -23.50 -23.72 -4.33
CA HIS A 194 -24.65 -22.97 -4.82
C HIS A 194 -24.32 -22.11 -6.04
N ALA A 195 -23.04 -21.98 -6.42
CA ALA A 195 -22.56 -21.00 -7.40
C ALA A 195 -23.10 -21.20 -8.83
N MET A 196 -23.52 -22.42 -9.22
CA MET A 196 -24.15 -22.66 -10.52
C MET A 196 -25.64 -22.29 -10.54
N ILE A 197 -26.28 -22.25 -9.39
CA ILE A 197 -27.72 -22.04 -9.25
C ILE A 197 -27.99 -20.58 -8.87
N ILE A 198 -27.22 -20.06 -7.93
CA ILE A 198 -27.22 -18.66 -7.50
C ILE A 198 -25.76 -18.20 -7.44
N PRO A 199 -25.27 -17.57 -8.52
CA PRO A 199 -23.91 -17.05 -8.54
C PRO A 199 -23.72 -15.95 -7.48
N GLU A 200 -22.48 -15.80 -7.00
CA GLU A 200 -22.13 -14.79 -5.98
C GLU A 200 -22.51 -13.35 -6.42
N ARG A 201 -22.60 -13.09 -7.73
CA ARG A 201 -23.07 -11.80 -8.26
C ARG A 201 -24.54 -11.55 -7.93
N ALA A 202 -25.41 -12.54 -8.15
CA ALA A 202 -26.83 -12.45 -7.85
C ALA A 202 -27.05 -12.26 -6.33
N ILE A 203 -26.29 -12.94 -5.48
CA ILE A 203 -26.35 -12.74 -4.02
C ILE A 203 -26.00 -11.29 -3.64
N LYS A 204 -24.93 -10.75 -4.24
CA LYS A 204 -24.52 -9.36 -4.00
C LYS A 204 -25.55 -8.35 -4.51
N GLU A 205 -26.25 -8.65 -5.60
CA GLU A 205 -27.36 -7.84 -6.09
C GLU A 205 -28.56 -7.91 -5.14
N MET A 206 -28.92 -9.09 -4.62
CA MET A 206 -29.96 -9.23 -3.59
C MET A 206 -29.66 -8.37 -2.36
N VAL A 207 -28.40 -8.35 -1.90
CA VAL A 207 -27.98 -7.53 -0.75
C VAL A 207 -28.05 -6.03 -1.05
N LYS A 208 -27.81 -5.60 -2.30
CA LYS A 208 -27.87 -4.18 -2.66
C LYS A 208 -29.29 -3.70 -2.88
N LEU A 209 -30.13 -4.52 -3.50
CA LEU A 209 -31.49 -4.16 -3.90
C LEU A 209 -32.52 -4.47 -2.82
N MET A 210 -32.24 -5.44 -1.94
CA MET A 210 -33.14 -5.90 -0.87
C MET A 210 -34.58 -6.11 -1.35
N PRO A 211 -34.81 -7.00 -2.33
CA PRO A 211 -36.14 -7.19 -2.91
C PRO A 211 -37.15 -7.60 -1.84
N ARG A 212 -38.36 -7.03 -1.92
CA ARG A 212 -39.45 -7.26 -0.96
C ARG A 212 -40.56 -8.14 -1.49
N THR A 213 -40.60 -8.34 -2.79
CA THR A 213 -41.59 -9.20 -3.42
C THR A 213 -40.89 -10.21 -4.31
N LYS A 214 -41.58 -11.31 -4.59
CA LYS A 214 -41.11 -12.34 -5.51
C LYS A 214 -40.85 -11.73 -6.89
N GLU A 215 -41.73 -10.84 -7.32
CA GLU A 215 -41.66 -10.18 -8.64
C GLU A 215 -40.41 -9.29 -8.73
N ALA A 216 -40.13 -8.50 -7.70
CA ALA A 216 -38.93 -7.67 -7.64
C ALA A 216 -37.65 -8.53 -7.62
N MET A 217 -37.65 -9.64 -6.88
CA MET A 217 -36.50 -10.54 -6.84
C MET A 217 -36.22 -11.19 -8.20
N ILE A 218 -37.25 -11.56 -8.97
CA ILE A 218 -37.08 -12.18 -10.30
C ILE A 218 -36.72 -11.13 -11.36
N LYS A 219 -37.28 -9.92 -11.27
CA LYS A 219 -37.10 -8.87 -12.27
C LYS A 219 -35.79 -8.10 -12.10
N ASP A 220 -35.44 -7.78 -10.86
CA ASP A 220 -34.37 -6.82 -10.56
C ASP A 220 -33.03 -7.50 -10.22
N VAL A 221 -33.04 -8.79 -9.85
CA VAL A 221 -31.81 -9.57 -9.60
C VAL A 221 -31.50 -10.42 -10.82
N ASN A 222 -30.31 -10.23 -11.38
CA ASN A 222 -29.90 -10.97 -12.56
C ASN A 222 -29.79 -12.47 -12.26
N GLU A 223 -30.14 -13.31 -13.25
CA GLU A 223 -30.00 -14.77 -13.20
C GLU A 223 -30.94 -15.48 -12.20
N ILE A 224 -31.91 -14.78 -11.60
CA ILE A 224 -32.98 -15.38 -10.80
C ILE A 224 -34.24 -15.55 -11.64
N THR A 225 -34.55 -16.79 -12.02
CA THR A 225 -35.77 -17.12 -12.78
C THR A 225 -36.87 -17.63 -11.86
N GLU A 226 -38.12 -17.60 -12.34
CA GLU A 226 -39.24 -18.15 -11.57
C GLU A 226 -39.08 -19.64 -11.26
N GLU A 227 -38.49 -20.41 -12.19
CA GLU A 227 -38.20 -21.83 -11.97
C GLU A 227 -37.18 -22.03 -10.85
N ARG A 228 -36.08 -21.26 -10.84
CA ARG A 228 -35.09 -21.30 -9.76
C ARG A 228 -35.70 -20.90 -8.42
N TYR A 229 -36.55 -19.88 -8.41
CA TYR A 229 -37.24 -19.41 -7.22
C TYR A 229 -38.07 -20.52 -6.55
N LYS A 230 -38.84 -21.27 -7.35
CA LYS A 230 -39.68 -22.38 -6.86
C LYS A 230 -38.85 -23.60 -6.48
N ARG A 231 -37.95 -24.05 -7.37
CA ARG A 231 -37.20 -25.31 -7.20
C ARG A 231 -36.22 -25.28 -6.02
N TYR A 232 -35.65 -24.12 -5.70
CA TYR A 232 -34.63 -23.97 -4.66
C TYR A 232 -35.10 -23.19 -3.44
N GLU A 233 -36.42 -23.08 -3.26
CA GLU A 233 -37.02 -22.48 -2.06
C GLU A 233 -36.54 -21.05 -1.76
N LEU A 234 -36.35 -20.22 -2.80
CA LEU A 234 -35.77 -18.88 -2.64
C LEU A 234 -36.68 -17.90 -1.88
N HIS A 235 -37.92 -18.30 -1.58
CA HIS A 235 -38.77 -17.60 -0.63
C HIS A 235 -38.11 -17.44 0.75
N ARG A 236 -37.24 -18.37 1.16
CA ARG A 236 -36.44 -18.26 2.39
C ARG A 236 -35.44 -17.12 2.33
N LEU A 237 -34.78 -16.94 1.18
CA LEU A 237 -33.88 -15.81 0.95
C LEU A 237 -34.66 -14.49 0.88
N LEU A 238 -35.85 -14.50 0.28
CA LEU A 238 -36.73 -13.33 0.21
C LEU A 238 -37.16 -12.86 1.61
N ALA A 239 -37.44 -13.78 2.54
CA ALA A 239 -37.79 -13.42 3.91
C ALA A 239 -36.66 -12.64 4.61
N ILE A 240 -35.41 -13.01 4.33
CA ILE A 240 -34.23 -12.32 4.86
C ILE A 240 -34.10 -10.93 4.24
N THR A 241 -34.19 -10.82 2.90
CA THR A 241 -34.08 -9.52 2.23
C THR A 241 -35.22 -8.58 2.59
N GLN A 242 -36.43 -9.09 2.84
CA GLN A 242 -37.55 -8.29 3.35
C GLN A 242 -37.24 -7.69 4.73
N ARG A 243 -36.73 -8.49 5.66
CA ARG A 243 -36.39 -8.01 7.02
C ARG A 243 -35.31 -6.92 6.97
N PHE A 244 -34.21 -7.18 6.29
CA PHE A 244 -33.13 -6.20 6.13
C PHE A 244 -33.55 -4.99 5.28
N GLY A 245 -34.51 -5.15 4.36
CA GLY A 245 -35.10 -4.05 3.60
C GLY A 245 -35.86 -3.05 4.48
N ILE A 246 -36.55 -3.51 5.52
CA ILE A 246 -37.21 -2.64 6.50
C ILE A 246 -36.17 -1.86 7.30
N GLU A 247 -35.12 -2.53 7.78
CA GLU A 247 -34.03 -1.89 8.52
C GLU A 247 -33.32 -0.82 7.66
N LEU A 248 -33.15 -1.09 6.36
CA LEU A 248 -32.59 -0.13 5.41
C LEU A 248 -33.43 1.14 5.29
N ASP A 249 -34.77 1.01 5.20
CA ASP A 249 -35.67 2.17 5.17
C ASP A 249 -35.55 3.01 6.44
N GLU A 250 -35.43 2.38 7.60
CA GLU A 250 -35.29 3.09 8.86
C GLU A 250 -33.99 3.90 8.93
N ILE A 251 -32.88 3.32 8.48
CA ILE A 251 -31.59 4.02 8.40
C ILE A 251 -31.69 5.20 7.43
N GLN A 252 -32.24 4.97 6.24
CA GLN A 252 -32.40 6.03 5.22
C GLN A 252 -33.34 7.15 5.68
N ARG A 253 -34.44 6.83 6.39
CA ARG A 253 -35.34 7.83 6.99
C ARG A 253 -34.61 8.67 8.04
N LYS A 254 -33.85 8.04 8.95
CA LYS A 254 -33.06 8.75 9.97
C LYS A 254 -32.04 9.67 9.33
N GLU A 255 -31.33 9.21 8.29
CA GLU A 255 -30.40 10.05 7.53
C GLU A 255 -31.11 11.22 6.81
N ALA A 256 -32.27 10.99 6.21
CA ALA A 256 -33.05 12.03 5.53
C ALA A 256 -33.55 13.11 6.50
N ILE A 257 -34.01 12.71 7.69
CA ILE A 257 -34.42 13.64 8.76
C ILE A 257 -33.21 14.46 9.24
N ALA A 258 -32.08 13.81 9.50
CA ALA A 258 -30.86 14.48 9.91
C ALA A 258 -30.38 15.50 8.85
N ARG A 259 -30.40 15.12 7.57
CA ARG A 259 -30.07 16.02 6.45
C ARG A 259 -31.01 17.22 6.38
N LYS A 260 -32.33 17.01 6.53
CA LYS A 260 -33.32 18.11 6.54
C LYS A 260 -33.11 19.06 7.73
N ALA A 261 -32.81 18.54 8.93
CA ALA A 261 -32.48 19.34 10.10
C ALA A 261 -31.24 20.23 9.89
N LEU A 262 -30.19 19.70 9.24
CA LEU A 262 -28.99 20.45 8.87
C LEU A 262 -29.25 21.57 7.84
N LEU A 263 -30.18 21.38 6.93
CA LEU A 263 -30.57 22.40 5.95
C LEU A 263 -31.35 23.54 6.63
N THR A 264 -32.26 23.23 7.56
CA THR A 264 -33.06 24.24 8.28
C THR A 264 -32.25 25.12 9.24
N THR A 265 -31.15 24.63 9.80
CA THR A 265 -30.27 25.43 10.68
C THR A 265 -29.40 26.42 9.91
N THR A 266 -29.13 26.18 8.62
CA THR A 266 -28.40 27.14 7.77
C THR A 266 -29.29 28.28 7.25
N SER A 267 -30.61 28.09 7.16
CA SER A 267 -31.55 29.12 6.70
C SER A 267 -31.90 30.19 7.74
N THR A 268 -31.66 29.97 9.04
CA THR A 268 -31.95 30.95 10.10
C THR A 268 -30.83 31.95 10.37
N SER A 269 -29.63 31.80 9.78
CA SER A 269 -28.51 32.75 9.92
C SER A 269 -28.41 33.81 8.79
N LYS A 270 -29.34 33.84 7.83
CA LYS A 270 -29.38 34.87 6.77
C LYS A 270 -30.65 35.73 6.82
N ARG A 271 -30.97 36.33 7.97
CA ARG A 271 -31.84 37.53 8.02
C ARG A 271 -31.39 38.48 9.13
N LYS A 272 -30.34 39.23 8.83
CA LYS A 272 -30.15 40.64 9.23
C LYS A 272 -28.90 41.17 8.52
N PHE A 273 -29.08 41.77 7.35
CA PHE A 273 -28.45 43.04 7.00
C PHE A 273 -29.23 43.69 5.85
N ILE A 274 -29.47 44.98 6.01
CA ILE A 274 -30.33 45.86 5.22
C ILE A 274 -29.52 46.45 4.05
N THR A 275 -30.15 46.42 2.88
CA THR A 275 -30.07 47.29 1.68
C THR A 275 -28.79 48.09 1.36
N SER A 276 -28.28 47.89 0.14
CA SER A 276 -28.12 48.97 -0.84
C SER A 276 -27.99 48.36 -2.24
N ASP A 277 -28.70 48.96 -3.16
CA ASP A 277 -28.97 48.55 -4.53
C ASP A 277 -27.71 48.50 -5.40
N GLU A 278 -27.61 47.48 -6.26
CA GLU A 278 -27.11 47.57 -7.64
C GLU A 278 -27.49 46.26 -8.36
N GLU A 279 -28.32 46.43 -9.38
CA GLU A 279 -28.84 45.38 -10.25
C GLU A 279 -27.72 44.84 -11.17
N ASP A 280 -27.64 43.52 -11.34
CA ASP A 280 -27.29 42.96 -12.64
C ASP A 280 -27.80 41.52 -12.78
N ASP A 281 -28.76 41.39 -13.67
CA ASP A 281 -29.39 40.15 -14.13
C ASP A 281 -28.37 39.26 -14.86
N THR A 282 -28.20 38.01 -14.43
CA THR A 282 -27.93 36.91 -15.39
C THR A 282 -28.56 35.60 -14.92
N ASN A 283 -29.62 35.25 -15.63
CA ASN A 283 -30.35 33.99 -15.59
C ASN A 283 -29.44 32.85 -16.11
N PHE A 284 -29.38 31.71 -15.43
CA PHE A 284 -28.83 30.48 -16.03
C PHE A 284 -29.78 29.31 -15.85
N SER A 285 -30.51 29.01 -16.92
CA SER A 285 -31.33 27.81 -17.08
C SER A 285 -30.43 26.59 -17.31
N ILE A 286 -30.75 25.48 -16.63
CA ILE A 286 -30.12 24.18 -16.79
C ILE A 286 -31.05 23.33 -17.67
N ASP A 287 -30.55 22.88 -18.82
CA ASP A 287 -31.22 21.84 -19.61
C ASP A 287 -30.53 20.48 -19.49
N HIS A 288 -31.38 19.45 -19.48
CA HIS A 288 -31.06 18.04 -19.54
C HIS A 288 -30.32 17.69 -20.84
N ASP A 289 -29.04 17.34 -20.74
CA ASP A 289 -28.41 16.16 -21.35
C ASP A 289 -26.88 16.26 -21.26
N GLY A 290 -26.30 15.37 -20.44
CA GLY A 290 -24.91 15.42 -20.00
C GLY A 290 -23.87 15.09 -21.06
N TYR A 291 -23.50 16.06 -21.90
CA TYR A 291 -22.25 16.04 -22.68
C TYR A 291 -21.50 17.37 -22.59
N ILE A 292 -20.32 17.36 -21.97
CA ILE A 292 -19.38 18.50 -22.01
C ILE A 292 -18.65 18.50 -23.36
N LYS A 293 -19.02 19.43 -24.24
CA LYS A 293 -18.22 19.79 -25.44
C LYS A 293 -17.17 20.83 -25.04
N ILE A 294 -15.89 20.47 -25.05
CA ILE A 294 -14.79 21.43 -24.98
C ILE A 294 -14.54 21.96 -26.41
N ASN A 295 -15.19 23.07 -26.76
CA ASN A 295 -14.83 23.82 -27.96
C ASN A 295 -13.70 24.80 -27.64
N LYS A 296 -12.55 24.58 -28.29
CA LYS A 296 -11.45 25.55 -28.41
C LYS A 296 -11.98 26.82 -29.09
N GLN A 297 -11.92 27.96 -28.41
CA GLN A 297 -11.81 29.25 -29.08
C GLN A 297 -10.52 29.95 -28.68
N LYS A 298 -9.69 30.13 -29.70
CA LYS A 298 -8.51 31.00 -29.71
C LYS A 298 -9.00 32.44 -29.57
N ASN A 299 -8.49 33.17 -28.59
CA ASN A 299 -8.39 34.63 -28.71
C ASN A 299 -6.92 35.04 -28.53
N LYS A 300 -6.39 35.64 -29.61
CA LYS A 300 -5.10 36.29 -29.69
C LYS A 300 -5.22 37.67 -29.03
N THR A 301 -4.34 37.99 -28.10
CA THR A 301 -3.85 39.37 -27.90
C THR A 301 -2.40 39.32 -27.44
N ASN A 302 -1.56 40.06 -28.17
CA ASN A 302 -0.12 40.19 -28.00
C ASN A 302 0.25 40.89 -26.68
N GLY A 303 1.39 40.51 -26.09
CA GLY A 303 1.99 41.19 -24.94
C GLY A 303 3.39 40.65 -24.64
N HIS A 304 4.39 41.44 -24.99
CA HIS A 304 5.83 41.17 -25.04
C HIS A 304 6.53 41.03 -23.66
N TYR A 305 7.66 40.28 -23.66
CA TYR A 305 8.79 40.26 -22.69
C TYR A 305 8.46 39.74 -21.24
N ASN A 306 9.30 39.00 -20.51
CA ASN A 306 10.74 38.80 -20.54
C ASN A 306 11.14 37.49 -19.84
N ARG A 307 12.24 36.89 -20.30
CA ARG A 307 12.80 35.60 -19.87
C ARG A 307 13.72 35.82 -18.67
N PHE A 308 13.33 35.40 -17.46
CA PHE A 308 14.27 35.33 -16.32
C PHE A 308 14.71 33.89 -16.06
N VAL A 309 15.91 33.60 -16.57
CA VAL A 309 16.75 32.46 -16.20
C VAL A 309 17.45 32.83 -14.89
N LYS A 310 17.19 32.09 -13.79
CA LYS A 310 18.04 32.16 -12.59
C LYS A 310 19.14 31.10 -12.69
N GLN A 311 20.26 31.49 -13.30
CA GLN A 311 21.57 30.88 -13.06
C GLN A 311 22.06 31.31 -11.68
N LYS A 312 22.40 30.38 -10.79
CA LYS A 312 23.28 30.66 -9.64
C LYS A 312 24.70 30.25 -10.03
N LYS A 313 25.51 31.25 -10.41
CA LYS A 313 26.96 31.12 -10.58
C LYS A 313 27.68 31.23 -9.24
N ARG A 314 28.77 30.46 -9.18
CA ARG A 314 29.87 30.47 -8.23
C ARG A 314 30.49 31.86 -8.05
N SER A 315 31.02 32.11 -6.85
CA SER A 315 32.16 33.01 -6.62
C SER A 315 33.06 32.41 -5.54
N GLY A 316 34.23 31.88 -5.94
CA GLY A 316 35.47 32.04 -5.17
C GLY A 316 36.12 33.37 -5.61
N SER A 317 37.13 33.95 -4.96
CA SER A 317 38.09 33.48 -3.97
C SER A 317 39.06 34.65 -3.61
N PHE A 318 39.94 34.41 -2.63
CA PHE A 318 41.15 35.18 -2.22
C PHE A 318 40.91 36.33 -1.22
N PHE A 319 41.63 36.41 -0.09
CA PHE A 319 43.08 36.26 0.08
C PHE A 319 43.52 35.48 1.34
N ALA A 320 44.70 34.87 1.23
CA ALA A 320 45.43 34.10 2.23
C ALA A 320 46.57 34.90 2.87
N ARG A 321 47.01 34.50 4.08
CA ARG A 321 48.43 34.22 4.46
C ARG A 321 48.52 33.91 5.97
N ARG A 322 48.99 32.70 6.34
CA ARG A 322 50.34 32.34 6.86
C ARG A 322 50.58 32.85 8.31
N ASN A 323 50.88 32.01 9.30
CA ASN A 323 52.12 31.23 9.40
C ASN A 323 51.98 29.91 10.19
N ALA A 324 52.78 28.94 9.77
CA ALA A 324 53.17 27.74 10.50
C ALA A 324 54.49 27.98 11.28
N ILE A 325 54.78 27.12 12.26
CA ILE A 325 56.08 26.60 12.76
C ILE A 325 55.76 25.97 14.14
N ALA A 326 55.69 24.64 14.34
CA ALA A 326 56.65 23.55 14.23
C ALA A 326 57.47 23.26 15.51
N LYS A 327 57.60 21.94 15.76
CA LYS A 327 58.65 21.19 16.49
C LYS A 327 58.36 20.69 17.92
N ARG A 328 58.20 19.35 17.97
CA ARG A 328 59.01 18.35 18.69
C ARG A 328 59.49 18.71 20.11
N LYS A 329 59.17 17.83 21.06
CA LYS A 329 60.16 17.17 21.92
C LYS A 329 59.75 15.71 22.21
N ARG A 330 60.60 14.78 21.75
CA ARG A 330 60.82 13.47 22.39
C ARG A 330 61.95 13.67 23.39
N GLY A 331 61.92 12.90 24.49
CA GLY A 331 63.04 12.70 25.40
C GLY A 331 62.55 11.95 26.64
N GLY A 332 62.75 10.63 26.65
CA GLY A 332 62.93 9.88 27.90
C GLY A 332 64.35 10.07 28.43
N PHE A 333 64.63 9.39 29.54
CA PHE A 333 65.94 9.08 30.14
C PHE A 333 67.22 9.57 29.45
#